data_AF-A0A9D9U3C9-F1
#
_entry.id   AF-A0A9D9U3C9-F1
#
_cell.length_a   1.000
_cell.length_b   1.000
_cell.length_c   1.000
_cell.angle_alpha   90.00
_cell.angle_beta   90.00
_cell.angle_gamma   90.00
#
_symmetry.space_group_name_H-M   'P 1'
#
loop_
_entity.id
_entity.type
_entity.pdbx_description
1 polymer ?
#
loop_
_entity_poly.entity_id
_entity_poly.type
_entity_poly.pdbx_seq_one_letter_code
_entity_poly.pdbx_strand_id
1 'polypeptide(L)'
;FIYFMQTELGMKNIGLADDELDGGMALIPYNREGRRVKGVVRMNINHIKNPYDASLYRTGISVGDYPVDHHHARYPGKVPEIEFPPIPAYNIPMGALIPSTIDGLIVCEKGISVTNIVNGTTRLQPVVLLTGQAAGVLAAKTVQLKKKVREVPVRLVQEELLKMKTYLMPFVDVKPTDPHWEAIQKVGVTGILKGTGKAEGWGNKMCFFPDSLVTIQTLPYREKENSFMTLDDLGYAVWKMYNNNISGKEISRQDFFKAYTGFIELTYKTQYRPLSLVFRREVAVVVDHFLKPIKIQVNHAGEKK
;
A
#
# COMPACT_ATOMS: atom_id res chain seq x y z
N PHE A 1 13.49 14.47 -31.22
CA PHE A 1 14.27 14.55 -29.97
C PHE A 1 15.71 14.10 -30.19
N ILE A 2 15.97 12.93 -30.80
CA ILE A 2 17.33 12.48 -31.15
C ILE A 2 18.10 13.51 -31.97
N TYR A 3 17.51 14.03 -33.05
CA TYR A 3 18.12 15.11 -33.85
C TYR A 3 18.56 16.30 -32.99
N PHE A 4 17.69 16.80 -32.10
CA PHE A 4 18.00 17.90 -31.18
C PHE A 4 19.16 17.55 -30.22
N MET A 5 19.20 16.33 -29.66
CA MET A 5 20.32 15.91 -28.82
C MET A 5 21.64 15.88 -29.59
N GLN A 6 21.61 15.44 -30.85
CA GLN A 6 22.79 15.35 -31.70
C GLN A 6 23.28 16.73 -32.20
N THR A 7 22.37 17.62 -32.59
CA THR A 7 22.70 18.92 -33.20
C THR A 7 22.85 20.04 -32.19
N GLU A 8 21.96 20.12 -31.19
CA GLU A 8 21.94 21.23 -30.22
C GLU A 8 22.70 20.90 -28.94
N LEU A 9 22.67 19.63 -28.49
CA LEU A 9 23.34 19.22 -27.25
C LEU A 9 24.69 18.52 -27.47
N GLY A 10 25.12 18.35 -28.73
CA GLY A 10 26.42 17.76 -29.08
C GLY A 10 26.56 16.27 -28.76
N MET A 11 25.47 15.56 -28.44
CA MET A 11 25.47 14.14 -28.08
C MET A 11 25.48 13.24 -29.31
N LYS A 12 26.57 13.32 -30.10
CA LYS A 12 26.70 12.69 -31.43
C LYS A 12 26.64 11.15 -31.43
N ASN A 13 26.90 10.53 -30.29
CA ASN A 13 26.92 9.06 -30.16
C ASN A 13 25.57 8.47 -29.74
N ILE A 14 24.55 9.29 -29.46
CA ILE A 14 23.21 8.80 -29.13
C ILE A 14 22.45 8.57 -30.45
N GLY A 15 22.01 7.34 -30.68
CA GLY A 15 21.27 6.93 -31.87
C GLY A 15 19.93 6.29 -31.53
N LEU A 16 19.31 5.66 -32.53
CA LEU A 16 18.19 4.76 -32.31
C LEU A 16 18.70 3.46 -31.66
N ALA A 17 17.89 2.83 -30.80
CA ALA A 17 18.22 1.55 -30.16
C ALA A 17 17.80 0.39 -31.08
N ASP A 18 18.63 0.08 -32.08
CA ASP A 18 18.39 -0.95 -33.10
C ASP A 18 18.63 -2.39 -32.63
N ASP A 19 19.16 -2.54 -31.41
CA ASP A 19 19.39 -3.81 -30.71
C ASP A 19 18.20 -4.22 -29.82
N GLU A 20 17.47 -3.25 -29.25
CA GLU A 20 16.34 -3.50 -28.35
C GLU A 20 14.98 -3.40 -29.05
N LEU A 21 14.87 -2.63 -30.14
CA LEU A 21 13.62 -2.33 -30.82
C LEU A 21 13.76 -2.51 -32.34
N ASP A 22 12.84 -3.25 -32.96
CA ASP A 22 12.79 -3.45 -34.41
C ASP A 22 12.54 -2.10 -35.12
N GLY A 23 13.58 -1.57 -35.77
CA GLY A 23 13.57 -0.23 -36.39
C GLY A 23 13.86 0.92 -35.43
N GLY A 24 14.30 0.64 -34.19
CA GLY A 24 14.89 1.62 -33.28
C GLY A 24 13.92 2.64 -32.66
N MET A 25 12.61 2.43 -32.84
CA MET A 25 11.54 3.29 -32.35
C MET A 25 10.60 2.50 -31.45
N ALA A 26 10.04 3.15 -30.43
CA ALA A 26 9.04 2.53 -29.58
C ALA A 26 7.80 2.13 -30.40
N LEU A 27 7.29 0.90 -30.18
CA LEU A 27 6.11 0.36 -30.87
C LEU A 27 4.85 1.23 -30.73
N ILE A 28 4.76 1.97 -29.62
CA ILE A 28 3.63 2.85 -29.31
C ILE A 28 4.20 4.18 -28.76
N PRO A 29 3.68 5.34 -29.19
CA PRO A 29 4.10 6.62 -28.62
C PRO A 29 3.79 6.70 -27.12
N TYR A 30 4.73 7.24 -26.35
CA TYR A 30 4.53 7.46 -24.92
C TYR A 30 3.56 8.62 -24.67
N ASN A 31 2.30 8.28 -24.41
CA ASN A 31 1.28 9.25 -24.01
C ASN A 31 1.31 9.46 -22.50
N ARG A 32 1.54 10.71 -22.06
CA ARG A 32 1.57 11.10 -20.62
C ARG A 32 0.20 11.26 -19.99
N GLU A 33 -0.84 11.46 -20.80
CA GLU A 33 -2.21 11.65 -20.35
C GLU A 33 -3.19 10.98 -21.31
N GLY A 34 -4.34 10.56 -20.79
CA GLY A 34 -5.41 9.92 -21.54
C GLY A 34 -6.76 10.10 -20.87
N ARG A 35 -7.79 9.44 -21.43
CA ARG A 35 -9.12 9.39 -20.81
C ARG A 35 -9.03 8.59 -19.51
N ARG A 36 -9.63 9.14 -18.44
CA ARG A 36 -9.73 8.46 -17.14
C ARG A 36 -11.14 7.97 -16.89
N VAL A 37 -11.24 6.77 -16.33
CA VAL A 37 -12.51 6.17 -15.95
C VAL A 37 -13.13 6.91 -14.76
N LYS A 38 -14.46 6.99 -14.73
CA LYS A 38 -15.19 7.29 -13.49
C LYS A 38 -15.30 5.99 -12.70
N GLY A 39 -14.36 5.79 -11.78
CA GLY A 39 -14.28 4.57 -10.98
C GLY A 39 -15.21 4.58 -9.77
N VAL A 40 -15.32 3.43 -9.10
CA VAL A 40 -16.02 3.30 -7.80
C VAL A 40 -15.38 4.20 -6.74
N VAL A 41 -14.06 4.37 -6.82
CA VAL A 41 -13.31 5.35 -6.03
C VAL A 41 -12.63 6.32 -6.99
N ARG A 42 -12.57 7.60 -6.61
CA ARG A 42 -11.73 8.59 -7.29
C ARG A 42 -10.68 9.14 -6.33
N MET A 43 -9.41 8.85 -6.59
CA MET A 43 -8.32 9.37 -5.76
C MET A 43 -8.04 10.84 -6.07
N ASN A 44 -7.88 11.67 -5.03
CA ASN A 44 -7.55 13.09 -5.14
C ASN A 44 -6.32 13.42 -4.28
N ILE A 45 -5.88 14.68 -4.31
CA ILE A 45 -4.65 15.10 -3.64
C ILE A 45 -4.71 14.92 -2.12
N ASN A 46 -5.87 15.09 -1.48
CA ASN A 46 -6.01 14.93 -0.04
C ASN A 46 -5.77 13.47 0.39
N HIS A 47 -6.20 12.51 -0.44
CA HIS A 47 -5.99 11.08 -0.17
C HIS A 47 -4.51 10.67 -0.20
N ILE A 48 -3.64 11.41 -0.90
CA ILE A 48 -2.21 11.10 -0.96
C ILE A 48 -1.36 12.03 -0.10
N LYS A 49 -1.82 13.27 0.16
CA LYS A 49 -1.17 14.21 1.08
C LYS A 49 -1.25 13.70 2.53
N ASN A 50 -2.43 13.25 2.95
CA ASN A 50 -2.66 12.67 4.28
C ASN A 50 -3.32 11.29 4.16
N PRO A 51 -2.55 10.22 3.82
CA PRO A 51 -3.13 8.92 3.52
C PRO A 51 -4.00 8.30 4.62
N TYR A 52 -3.76 8.67 5.88
CA TYR A 52 -4.47 8.13 7.04
C TYR A 52 -5.69 8.95 7.50
N ASP A 53 -5.96 10.11 6.90
CA ASP A 53 -7.18 10.91 7.18
C ASP A 53 -8.41 10.29 6.51
N ALA A 54 -8.19 9.52 5.43
CA ALA A 54 -9.20 8.70 4.78
C ALA A 54 -8.93 7.21 5.06
N SER A 55 -9.85 6.33 4.65
CA SER A 55 -9.69 4.87 4.82
C SER A 55 -9.26 4.13 3.54
N LEU A 56 -9.05 4.85 2.43
CA LEU A 56 -8.68 4.27 1.13
C LEU A 56 -7.40 3.45 1.16
N TYR A 57 -6.44 3.80 2.03
CA TYR A 57 -5.19 3.04 2.20
C TYR A 57 -5.46 1.57 2.53
N ARG A 58 -6.60 1.25 3.15
CA ARG A 58 -6.99 -0.12 3.48
C ARG A 58 -7.32 -0.99 2.27
N THR A 59 -7.51 -0.35 1.12
CA THR A 59 -7.84 -1.00 -0.15
C THR A 59 -6.70 -0.91 -1.17
N GLY A 60 -5.50 -0.51 -0.72
CA GLY A 60 -4.31 -0.43 -1.55
C GLY A 60 -3.97 -1.75 -2.24
N ILE A 61 -3.67 -1.68 -3.54
CA ILE A 61 -3.26 -2.82 -4.38
C ILE A 61 -1.95 -2.56 -5.15
N SER A 62 -1.45 -1.34 -5.12
CA SER A 62 -0.17 -0.92 -5.67
C SER A 62 0.31 0.33 -4.95
N VAL A 63 1.57 0.71 -5.18
CA VAL A 63 2.22 1.82 -4.48
C VAL A 63 2.92 2.77 -5.45
N GLY A 64 3.13 4.01 -5.01
CA GLY A 64 3.94 5.01 -5.70
C GLY A 64 4.61 5.95 -4.70
N ASP A 65 5.75 6.49 -5.08
CA ASP A 65 6.62 7.31 -4.22
C ASP A 65 7.00 8.65 -4.86
N TYR A 66 6.61 8.88 -6.12
CA TYR A 66 7.02 10.08 -6.83
C TYR A 66 6.21 11.32 -6.40
N PRO A 67 6.82 12.52 -6.36
CA PRO A 67 6.09 13.77 -6.17
C PRO A 67 5.02 13.98 -7.24
N VAL A 68 4.08 14.90 -6.96
CA VAL A 68 3.17 15.35 -8.02
C VAL A 68 3.94 16.24 -8.98
N ASP A 69 4.05 15.80 -10.23
CA ASP A 69 4.78 16.49 -11.29
C ASP A 69 3.89 16.72 -12.52
N HIS A 70 3.61 18.00 -12.78
CA HIS A 70 2.94 18.48 -14.00
C HIS A 70 3.74 19.63 -14.60
N HIS A 71 3.96 19.56 -15.91
CA HIS A 71 4.57 20.67 -16.65
C HIS A 71 3.53 21.35 -17.52
N HIS A 72 3.43 22.67 -17.39
CA HIS A 72 2.52 23.50 -18.18
C HIS A 72 3.25 24.38 -19.19
N ALA A 73 4.58 24.26 -19.30
CA ALA A 73 5.43 25.13 -20.13
C ALA A 73 5.08 25.15 -21.63
N ARG A 74 4.25 24.20 -22.12
CA ARG A 74 3.77 24.18 -23.51
C ARG A 74 2.48 24.97 -23.75
N TYR A 75 1.73 25.32 -22.69
CA TYR A 75 0.50 26.10 -22.83
C TYR A 75 0.82 27.60 -22.75
N PRO A 76 0.57 28.38 -23.80
CA PRO A 76 0.95 29.80 -23.86
C PRO A 76 0.03 30.73 -23.04
N GLY A 77 -1.05 30.21 -22.44
CA GLY A 77 -1.96 31.00 -21.62
C GLY A 77 -1.49 31.16 -20.17
N LYS A 78 -2.09 32.11 -19.44
CA LYS A 78 -1.88 32.28 -18.00
C LYS A 78 -2.60 31.16 -17.25
N VAL A 79 -1.84 30.20 -16.74
CA VAL A 79 -2.33 29.21 -15.77
C VAL A 79 -2.00 29.74 -14.38
N PRO A 80 -2.90 29.60 -13.38
CA PRO A 80 -2.53 29.87 -11.99
C PRO A 80 -1.26 29.10 -11.63
N GLU A 81 -0.41 29.70 -10.81
CA GLU A 81 0.71 28.99 -10.21
C GLU A 81 0.13 27.89 -9.30
N ILE A 82 0.35 26.63 -9.68
CA ILE A 82 -0.09 25.48 -8.89
C ILE A 82 1.14 24.98 -8.13
N GLU A 83 1.28 25.42 -6.88
CA GLU A 83 2.17 24.73 -5.96
C GLU A 83 1.56 23.38 -5.62
N PHE A 84 2.25 22.31 -6.00
CA PHE A 84 1.84 20.98 -5.59
C PHE A 84 2.27 20.74 -4.14
N PRO A 85 1.33 20.36 -3.25
CA PRO A 85 1.71 20.12 -1.88
C PRO A 85 2.68 18.93 -1.81
N PRO A 86 3.65 18.95 -0.87
CA PRO A 86 4.47 17.78 -0.60
C PRO A 86 3.57 16.60 -0.22
N ILE A 87 3.87 15.43 -0.78
CA ILE A 87 3.16 14.18 -0.50
C ILE A 87 4.16 13.12 -0.02
N PRO A 88 3.76 12.20 0.88
CA PRO A 88 4.53 10.99 1.14
C PRO A 88 4.37 9.97 0.00
N ALA A 89 5.04 8.83 0.13
CA ALA A 89 4.68 7.66 -0.68
C ALA A 89 3.25 7.21 -0.33
N TYR A 90 2.53 6.71 -1.33
CA TYR A 90 1.10 6.42 -1.27
C TYR A 90 0.78 5.05 -1.88
N ASN A 91 -0.46 4.60 -1.72
CA ASN A 91 -0.99 3.44 -2.40
C ASN A 91 -2.20 3.79 -3.27
N ILE A 92 -2.51 2.93 -4.24
CA ILE A 92 -3.67 3.08 -5.12
C ILE A 92 -4.76 2.12 -4.66
N PRO A 93 -5.98 2.62 -4.36
CA PRO A 93 -7.08 1.78 -3.94
C PRO A 93 -7.64 0.95 -5.09
N MET A 94 -8.04 -0.30 -4.83
CA MET A 94 -8.60 -1.21 -5.83
C MET A 94 -9.79 -0.60 -6.61
N GLY A 95 -10.65 0.15 -5.92
CA GLY A 95 -11.80 0.81 -6.53
C GLY A 95 -11.45 1.86 -7.59
N ALA A 96 -10.21 2.33 -7.66
CA ALA A 96 -9.76 3.25 -8.71
C ALA A 96 -9.61 2.57 -10.08
N LEU A 97 -9.46 1.24 -10.11
CA LEU A 97 -9.35 0.45 -11.34
C LEU A 97 -10.72 0.01 -11.88
N ILE A 98 -11.80 0.18 -11.12
CA ILE A 98 -13.10 -0.44 -11.40
C ILE A 98 -14.09 0.64 -11.82
N PRO A 99 -14.67 0.61 -13.04
CA PRO A 99 -15.72 1.54 -13.44
C PRO A 99 -16.93 1.51 -12.50
N SER A 100 -17.56 2.66 -12.25
CA SER A 100 -18.73 2.75 -11.36
C SER A 100 -20.00 2.11 -11.96
N THR A 101 -20.15 2.15 -13.29
CA THR A 101 -21.39 1.72 -13.97
C THR A 101 -21.21 0.55 -14.93
N ILE A 102 -20.01 0.33 -15.46
CA ILE A 102 -19.75 -0.69 -16.49
C ILE A 102 -19.27 -1.99 -15.82
N ASP A 103 -19.92 -3.11 -16.11
CA ASP A 103 -19.48 -4.45 -15.69
C ASP A 103 -18.48 -5.04 -16.69
N GLY A 104 -17.67 -6.01 -16.24
CA GLY A 104 -16.73 -6.75 -17.10
C GLY A 104 -15.48 -5.98 -17.56
N LEU A 105 -15.29 -4.74 -17.12
CA LEU A 105 -14.14 -3.90 -17.45
C LEU A 105 -13.29 -3.62 -16.21
N ILE A 106 -11.97 -3.76 -16.34
CA ILE A 106 -10.96 -3.30 -15.39
C ILE A 106 -10.05 -2.33 -16.14
N VAL A 107 -9.78 -1.18 -15.54
CA VAL A 107 -8.94 -0.12 -16.13
C VAL A 107 -7.67 -0.02 -15.29
N CYS A 108 -6.50 -0.08 -15.93
CA CYS A 108 -5.19 0.15 -15.32
C CYS A 108 -4.46 1.29 -16.04
N GLU A 109 -3.15 1.48 -15.79
CA GLU A 109 -2.35 2.49 -16.48
C GLU A 109 -2.84 3.92 -16.13
N LYS A 110 -2.67 4.90 -17.03
CA LYS A 110 -3.09 6.30 -16.88
C LYS A 110 -4.61 6.49 -17.01
N GLY A 111 -5.34 5.39 -17.23
CA GLY A 111 -6.79 5.37 -17.33
C GLY A 111 -7.51 5.26 -15.99
N ILE A 112 -6.80 4.97 -14.89
CA ILE A 112 -7.41 4.79 -13.56
C ILE A 112 -8.14 6.04 -13.07
N SER A 113 -9.06 5.84 -12.13
CA SER A 113 -9.92 6.88 -11.57
C SER A 113 -9.18 7.75 -10.54
N VAL A 114 -8.49 8.76 -11.07
CA VAL A 114 -7.75 9.77 -10.29
C VAL A 114 -8.10 11.20 -10.77
N THR A 115 -7.84 12.21 -9.95
CA THR A 115 -7.87 13.61 -10.42
C THR A 115 -6.70 13.87 -11.38
N ASN A 116 -6.79 14.93 -12.19
CA ASN A 116 -5.68 15.32 -13.06
C ASN A 116 -4.41 15.58 -12.23
N ILE A 117 -4.52 16.22 -11.06
CA ILE A 117 -3.39 16.44 -10.13
C ILE A 117 -2.73 15.10 -9.74
N VAL A 118 -3.49 14.12 -9.25
CA VAL A 118 -2.95 12.81 -8.83
C VAL A 118 -2.40 11.99 -9.99
N ASN A 119 -2.89 12.21 -11.21
CA ASN A 119 -2.32 11.61 -12.41
C ASN A 119 -0.83 12.00 -12.61
N GLY A 120 -0.41 13.17 -12.10
CA GLY A 120 0.97 13.64 -12.19
C GLY A 120 2.01 12.70 -11.57
N THR A 121 1.60 11.93 -10.55
CA THR A 121 2.44 10.93 -9.89
C THR A 121 2.08 9.49 -10.25
N THR A 122 0.78 9.17 -10.38
CA THR A 122 0.33 7.79 -10.64
C THR A 122 0.63 7.28 -12.05
N ARG A 123 0.91 8.18 -13.01
CA ARG A 123 1.25 7.84 -14.40
C ARG A 123 2.63 7.23 -14.60
N LEU A 124 3.48 7.21 -13.57
CA LEU A 124 4.84 6.71 -13.72
C LEU A 124 4.86 5.21 -13.99
N GLN A 125 5.79 4.78 -14.83
CA GLN A 125 5.86 3.40 -15.30
C GLN A 125 5.90 2.35 -14.18
N PRO A 126 6.66 2.54 -13.07
CA PRO A 126 6.62 1.58 -11.96
C PRO A 126 5.22 1.42 -11.35
N VAL A 127 4.50 2.53 -11.16
CA VAL A 127 3.14 2.54 -10.61
C VAL A 127 2.17 1.87 -11.58
N VAL A 128 2.28 2.21 -12.86
CA VAL A 128 1.49 1.62 -13.95
C VAL A 128 1.66 0.10 -14.00
N LEU A 129 2.89 -0.40 -13.95
CA LEU A 129 3.18 -1.85 -13.94
C LEU A 129 2.53 -2.54 -12.74
N LEU A 130 2.60 -1.94 -11.56
CA LEU A 130 1.96 -2.48 -10.36
C LEU A 130 0.42 -2.49 -10.48
N THR A 131 -0.19 -1.44 -11.06
CA THR A 131 -1.65 -1.46 -11.33
C THR A 131 -2.04 -2.52 -12.36
N GLY A 132 -1.17 -2.80 -13.34
CA GLY A 132 -1.37 -3.88 -14.32
C GLY A 132 -1.36 -5.25 -13.65
N GLN A 133 -0.39 -5.51 -12.76
CA GLN A 133 -0.35 -6.74 -11.98
C GLN A 133 -1.60 -6.92 -11.11
N ALA A 134 -2.00 -5.87 -10.39
CA ALA A 134 -3.22 -5.88 -9.59
C ALA A 134 -4.49 -6.10 -10.43
N ALA A 135 -4.57 -5.50 -11.63
CA ALA A 135 -5.66 -5.71 -12.56
C ALA A 135 -5.75 -7.17 -13.03
N GLY A 136 -4.61 -7.81 -13.33
CA GLY A 136 -4.55 -9.23 -13.68
C GLY A 136 -5.05 -10.14 -12.55
N VAL A 137 -4.61 -9.89 -11.32
CA VAL A 137 -5.10 -10.62 -10.13
C VAL A 137 -6.61 -10.41 -9.95
N LEU A 138 -7.09 -9.17 -10.04
CA LEU A 138 -8.51 -8.85 -9.92
C LEU A 138 -9.34 -9.56 -11.00
N ALA A 139 -8.88 -9.58 -12.25
CA ALA A 139 -9.53 -10.29 -13.35
C ALA A 139 -9.61 -11.80 -13.07
N ALA A 140 -8.50 -12.41 -12.64
CA ALA A 140 -8.45 -13.83 -12.31
C ALA A 140 -9.42 -14.18 -11.16
N LYS A 141 -9.43 -13.39 -10.08
CA LYS A 141 -10.37 -13.58 -8.95
C LYS A 141 -11.81 -13.36 -9.37
N THR A 142 -12.09 -12.41 -10.26
CA THR A 142 -13.44 -12.15 -10.80
C THR A 142 -14.00 -13.40 -11.47
N VAL A 143 -13.22 -14.03 -12.36
CA VAL A 143 -13.63 -15.26 -13.07
C VAL A 143 -13.75 -16.44 -12.11
N GLN A 144 -12.77 -16.65 -11.23
CA GLN A 144 -12.78 -17.75 -10.25
C GLN A 144 -14.00 -17.71 -9.33
N LEU A 145 -14.39 -16.52 -8.88
CA LEU A 145 -15.53 -16.33 -7.98
C LEU A 145 -16.87 -16.24 -8.70
N LYS A 146 -16.88 -16.15 -10.04
CA LYS A 146 -18.08 -15.90 -10.87
C LYS A 146 -18.88 -14.68 -10.38
N LYS A 147 -18.16 -13.59 -10.04
CA LYS A 147 -18.73 -12.35 -9.51
C LYS A 147 -18.52 -11.19 -10.46
N LYS A 148 -19.27 -10.10 -10.28
CA LYS A 148 -18.91 -8.83 -10.92
C LYS A 148 -17.59 -8.34 -10.33
N VAL A 149 -16.81 -7.60 -11.12
CA VAL A 149 -15.52 -7.02 -10.67
C VAL A 149 -15.71 -6.21 -9.36
N ARG A 150 -16.80 -5.43 -9.27
CA ARG A 150 -17.15 -4.63 -8.08
C ARG A 150 -17.45 -5.46 -6.83
N GLU A 151 -17.79 -6.73 -6.97
CA GLU A 151 -18.18 -7.63 -5.87
C GLU A 151 -17.02 -8.50 -5.38
N VAL A 152 -15.87 -8.45 -6.07
CA VAL A 152 -14.67 -9.16 -5.63
C VAL A 152 -14.17 -8.55 -4.32
N PRO A 153 -14.02 -9.36 -3.25
CA PRO A 153 -13.50 -8.85 -1.99
C PRO A 153 -12.07 -8.33 -2.12
N VAL A 154 -11.83 -7.09 -1.67
CA VAL A 154 -10.52 -6.42 -1.68
C VAL A 154 -9.44 -7.31 -1.04
N ARG A 155 -9.78 -7.97 0.08
CA ARG A 155 -8.84 -8.80 0.84
C ARG A 155 -8.31 -9.99 0.04
N LEU A 156 -9.13 -10.59 -0.84
CA LEU A 156 -8.69 -11.72 -1.66
C LEU A 156 -7.68 -11.31 -2.74
N VAL A 157 -7.78 -10.09 -3.26
CA VAL A 157 -6.82 -9.53 -4.21
C VAL A 157 -5.53 -9.17 -3.49
N GLN A 158 -5.62 -8.51 -2.33
CA GLN A 158 -4.47 -8.16 -1.49
C GLN A 158 -3.68 -9.38 -1.04
N GLU A 159 -4.34 -10.45 -0.61
CA GLU A 159 -3.67 -11.70 -0.22
C GLU A 159 -2.91 -12.35 -1.39
N GLU A 160 -3.45 -12.30 -2.60
CA GLU A 160 -2.77 -12.85 -3.77
C GLU A 160 -1.56 -12.00 -4.19
N LEU A 161 -1.70 -10.66 -4.12
CA LEU A 161 -0.59 -9.73 -4.35
C LEU A 161 0.56 -9.93 -3.35
N LEU A 162 0.25 -10.18 -2.07
CA LEU A 162 1.27 -10.45 -1.05
C LEU A 162 2.06 -11.74 -1.32
N LYS A 163 1.40 -12.81 -1.81
CA LYS A 163 2.11 -14.04 -2.23
C LYS A 163 3.11 -13.76 -3.35
N MET A 164 2.79 -12.81 -4.22
CA MET A 164 3.65 -12.34 -5.31
C MET A 164 4.68 -11.28 -4.87
N LYS A 165 4.81 -11.03 -3.56
CA LYS A 165 5.72 -10.01 -2.98
C LYS A 165 5.44 -8.59 -3.46
N THR A 166 4.20 -8.30 -3.84
CA THR A 166 3.74 -6.95 -4.22
C THR A 166 3.37 -6.14 -2.98
N TYR A 167 3.88 -4.92 -2.89
CA TYR A 167 3.57 -3.98 -1.81
C TYR A 167 2.10 -3.52 -1.83
N LEU A 168 1.44 -3.57 -0.68
CA LEU A 168 0.13 -2.96 -0.45
C LEU A 168 0.24 -1.59 0.23
N MET A 169 1.25 -1.45 1.08
CA MET A 169 1.65 -0.23 1.77
C MET A 169 3.07 0.16 1.34
N PRO A 170 3.36 1.43 1.07
CA PRO A 170 4.64 1.88 0.50
C PRO A 170 5.79 1.94 1.53
N PHE A 171 5.92 0.96 2.40
CA PHE A 171 6.95 0.92 3.45
C PHE A 171 8.34 0.69 2.86
N VAL A 172 9.11 1.77 2.69
CA VAL A 172 10.42 1.74 2.01
C VAL A 172 11.52 1.09 2.84
N ASP A 173 11.35 1.05 4.16
CA ASP A 173 12.30 0.53 5.15
C ASP A 173 12.11 -0.96 5.47
N VAL A 174 11.16 -1.64 4.81
CA VAL A 174 10.93 -3.08 4.95
C VAL A 174 10.86 -3.72 3.55
N LYS A 175 11.88 -4.50 3.20
CA LYS A 175 11.99 -5.18 1.90
C LYS A 175 11.24 -6.52 1.89
N PRO A 176 10.82 -7.05 0.72
CA PRO A 176 10.11 -8.34 0.67
C PRO A 176 10.95 -9.55 1.09
N THR A 177 12.26 -9.36 1.21
CA THR A 177 13.22 -10.33 1.76
C THR A 177 13.21 -10.38 3.28
N ASP A 178 12.64 -9.41 3.99
CA ASP A 178 12.46 -9.49 5.45
C ASP A 178 11.44 -10.60 5.78
N PRO A 179 11.75 -11.53 6.70
CA PRO A 179 10.85 -12.64 7.04
C PRO A 179 9.50 -12.17 7.61
N HIS A 180 9.42 -10.95 8.15
CA HIS A 180 8.21 -10.37 8.73
C HIS A 180 7.50 -9.39 7.77
N TRP A 181 8.02 -9.20 6.55
CA TRP A 181 7.48 -8.24 5.59
C TRP A 181 5.98 -8.42 5.35
N GLU A 182 5.53 -9.67 5.19
CA GLU A 182 4.12 -9.96 4.91
C GLU A 182 3.21 -9.55 6.08
N ALA A 183 3.59 -9.89 7.33
CA ALA A 183 2.84 -9.49 8.51
C ALA A 183 2.78 -7.96 8.65
N ILE A 184 3.89 -7.27 8.38
CA ILE A 184 3.98 -5.81 8.39
C ILE A 184 3.05 -5.18 7.33
N GLN A 185 3.03 -5.72 6.10
CA GLN A 185 2.12 -5.25 5.05
C GLN A 185 0.64 -5.46 5.43
N LYS A 186 0.30 -6.64 5.97
CA LYS A 186 -1.07 -6.97 6.40
C LYS A 186 -1.56 -6.07 7.53
N VAL A 187 -0.74 -5.84 8.55
CA VAL A 187 -1.11 -4.96 9.67
C VAL A 187 -1.17 -3.50 9.20
N GLY A 188 -0.23 -3.07 8.35
CA GLY A 188 -0.22 -1.74 7.75
C GLY A 188 -1.51 -1.42 6.98
N VAL A 189 -1.94 -2.32 6.10
CA VAL A 189 -3.15 -2.14 5.27
C VAL A 189 -4.45 -2.26 6.07
N THR A 190 -4.40 -2.64 7.35
CA THR A 190 -5.57 -2.57 8.24
C THR A 190 -5.64 -1.26 9.03
N GLY A 191 -4.51 -0.55 9.14
CA GLY A 191 -4.37 0.69 9.89
C GLY A 191 -4.17 0.52 11.39
N ILE A 192 -3.96 -0.72 11.87
CA ILE A 192 -3.58 -0.98 13.27
C ILE A 192 -2.21 -0.38 13.56
N LEU A 193 -1.24 -0.60 12.67
CA LEU A 193 0.07 0.07 12.71
C LEU A 193 0.22 0.92 11.45
N LYS A 194 0.20 2.23 11.63
CA LYS A 194 0.39 3.21 10.54
C LYS A 194 1.88 3.52 10.40
N GLY A 195 2.35 3.69 9.16
CA GLY A 195 3.68 4.25 8.90
C GLY A 195 3.70 5.77 9.01
N THR A 196 4.91 6.33 8.88
CA THR A 196 5.13 7.78 8.89
C THR A 196 5.56 8.22 7.49
N GLY A 197 4.79 9.12 6.89
CA GLY A 197 5.06 9.67 5.58
C GLY A 197 6.04 10.84 5.64
N LYS A 198 6.93 10.94 4.64
CA LYS A 198 7.84 12.08 4.48
C LYS A 198 8.01 12.40 2.99
N ALA A 199 7.83 13.66 2.63
CA ALA A 199 8.23 14.14 1.30
C ALA A 199 9.76 14.36 1.30
N GLU A 200 10.48 13.70 0.39
CA GLU A 200 11.94 13.72 0.37
C GLU A 200 12.46 13.71 -1.07
N GLY A 201 12.76 14.91 -1.59
CA GLY A 201 13.25 15.07 -2.96
C GLY A 201 12.29 14.46 -3.98
N TRP A 202 12.82 13.60 -4.85
CA TRP A 202 12.07 12.91 -5.91
C TRP A 202 11.61 11.48 -5.53
N GLY A 203 11.93 11.03 -4.32
CA GLY A 203 11.57 9.71 -3.81
C GLY A 203 10.93 9.85 -2.43
N ASN A 204 9.64 10.17 -2.41
CA ASN A 204 8.90 10.30 -1.16
C ASN A 204 8.89 8.97 -0.42
N LYS A 205 8.81 9.04 0.89
CA LYS A 205 8.94 7.87 1.76
C LYS A 205 7.69 7.68 2.60
N MET A 206 7.43 6.43 2.91
CA MET A 206 6.58 6.02 4.03
C MET A 206 7.39 4.98 4.78
N CYS A 207 7.71 5.23 6.05
CA CYS A 207 8.50 4.31 6.86
C CYS A 207 7.61 3.62 7.88
N PHE A 208 7.79 2.32 8.07
CA PHE A 208 7.10 1.55 9.11
C PHE A 208 7.82 1.63 10.46
N PHE A 209 9.14 1.84 10.45
CA PHE A 209 10.06 1.80 11.58
C PHE A 209 10.00 0.47 12.37
N PRO A 210 10.31 -0.68 11.72
CA PRO A 210 10.09 -2.01 12.30
C PRO A 210 10.80 -2.22 13.64
N ASP A 211 11.97 -1.60 13.83
CA ASP A 211 12.84 -1.77 15.00
C ASP A 211 12.71 -0.64 16.03
N SER A 212 11.67 0.20 15.91
CA SER A 212 11.36 1.18 16.95
C SER A 212 10.43 0.57 18.00
N LEU A 213 10.63 0.99 19.25
CA LEU A 213 9.83 0.56 20.40
C LEU A 213 8.40 1.09 20.29
N VAL A 214 7.45 0.30 20.77
CA VAL A 214 6.04 0.70 20.89
C VAL A 214 5.68 1.11 22.31
N THR A 215 4.77 2.07 22.45
CA THR A 215 4.15 2.40 23.74
C THR A 215 2.88 1.58 23.94
N ILE A 216 2.40 1.48 25.18
CA ILE A 216 1.16 0.75 25.53
C ILE A 216 -0.07 1.28 24.75
N GLN A 217 -0.06 2.55 24.35
CA GLN A 217 -1.14 3.19 23.59
C GLN A 217 -1.19 2.79 22.11
N THR A 218 -0.17 2.08 21.62
CA THR A 218 -0.11 1.65 20.21
C THR A 218 -1.30 0.74 19.84
N LEU A 219 -1.80 -0.04 20.81
CA LEU A 219 -3.00 -0.85 20.67
C LEU A 219 -4.12 -0.26 21.56
N PRO A 220 -5.39 -0.25 21.11
CA PRO A 220 -6.50 0.44 21.79
C PRO A 220 -7.00 -0.30 23.05
N TYR A 221 -6.10 -0.70 23.93
CA TYR A 221 -6.39 -1.61 25.04
C TYR A 221 -6.22 -0.97 26.43
N ARG A 222 -5.31 -0.01 26.62
CA ARG A 222 -4.98 0.56 27.95
C ARG A 222 -4.73 2.08 27.88
N GLU A 223 -5.23 2.78 28.91
CA GLU A 223 -5.11 4.23 29.10
C GLU A 223 -3.91 4.66 30.00
N LYS A 224 -3.09 3.72 30.49
CA LYS A 224 -1.95 4.07 31.38
C LYS A 224 -0.86 4.89 30.65
N GLU A 225 -0.14 5.70 31.45
CA GLU A 225 0.93 6.64 31.05
C GLU A 225 1.99 6.07 30.11
N ASN A 226 2.71 6.98 29.42
CA ASN A 226 3.70 6.78 28.35
C ASN A 226 4.88 5.81 28.68
N SER A 227 4.60 4.55 28.98
CA SER A 227 5.61 3.50 29.12
C SER A 227 5.72 2.67 27.84
N PHE A 228 6.93 2.18 27.57
CA PHE A 228 7.17 1.20 26.52
C PHE A 228 6.43 -0.11 26.85
N MET A 229 5.89 -0.74 25.81
CA MET A 229 5.16 -2.00 25.91
C MET A 229 6.13 -3.16 26.12
N THR A 230 5.80 -4.04 27.06
CA THR A 230 6.51 -5.32 27.28
C THR A 230 5.86 -6.48 26.53
N LEU A 231 6.53 -7.63 26.43
CA LEU A 231 5.96 -8.83 25.83
C LEU A 231 4.69 -9.30 26.55
N ASP A 232 4.61 -9.16 27.88
CA ASP A 232 3.39 -9.51 28.62
C ASP A 232 2.24 -8.55 28.33
N ASP A 233 2.55 -7.24 28.20
CA ASP A 233 1.57 -6.22 27.82
C ASP A 233 1.00 -6.48 26.42
N LEU A 234 1.86 -6.83 25.44
CA LEU A 234 1.44 -7.21 24.09
C LEU A 234 0.54 -8.45 24.12
N GLY A 235 0.96 -9.51 24.83
CA GLY A 235 0.18 -10.74 24.97
C GLY A 235 -1.19 -10.46 25.57
N TYR A 236 -1.26 -9.65 26.62
CA TYR A 236 -2.51 -9.26 27.26
C TYR A 236 -3.42 -8.41 26.35
N ALA A 237 -2.84 -7.48 25.61
CA ALA A 237 -3.58 -6.65 24.67
C ALA A 237 -4.22 -7.50 23.56
N VAL A 238 -3.44 -8.40 22.97
CA VAL A 238 -3.88 -9.31 21.91
C VAL A 238 -4.92 -10.30 22.43
N TRP A 239 -4.75 -10.85 23.63
CA TRP A 239 -5.73 -11.74 24.27
C TRP A 239 -7.13 -11.11 24.39
N LYS A 240 -7.25 -9.89 24.91
CA LYS A 240 -8.58 -9.25 24.98
C LYS A 240 -9.09 -8.82 23.62
N MET A 241 -8.23 -8.37 22.71
CA MET A 241 -8.67 -8.09 21.34
C MET A 241 -9.20 -9.35 20.66
N TYR A 242 -8.60 -10.52 20.93
CA TYR A 242 -9.06 -11.82 20.45
C TYR A 242 -10.44 -12.14 21.03
N ASN A 243 -10.61 -12.08 22.35
CA ASN A 243 -11.88 -12.37 23.02
C ASN A 243 -13.00 -11.36 22.70
N ASN A 244 -12.65 -10.10 22.43
CA ASN A 244 -13.63 -9.07 22.05
C ASN A 244 -14.09 -9.19 20.59
N ASN A 245 -13.27 -9.76 19.69
CA ASN A 245 -13.56 -9.80 18.25
C ASN A 245 -14.08 -11.17 17.75
N ILE A 246 -13.97 -12.24 18.54
CA ILE A 246 -14.43 -13.58 18.14
C ILE A 246 -15.69 -13.96 18.93
N SER A 247 -16.83 -13.96 18.24
CA SER A 247 -18.17 -14.24 18.77
C SER A 247 -18.46 -15.71 19.10
N GLY A 248 -17.44 -16.54 19.37
CA GLY A 248 -17.60 -18.01 19.35
C GLY A 248 -17.08 -18.78 20.55
N LYS A 249 -15.86 -18.51 21.02
CA LYS A 249 -15.25 -19.20 22.17
C LYS A 249 -14.23 -18.29 22.84
N GLU A 250 -14.53 -17.84 24.04
CA GLU A 250 -13.57 -17.16 24.89
C GLU A 250 -12.42 -18.12 25.24
N ILE A 251 -11.17 -17.69 25.01
CA ILE A 251 -10.00 -18.45 25.44
C ILE A 251 -9.56 -17.94 26.82
N SER A 252 -9.29 -18.88 27.73
CA SER A 252 -8.77 -18.55 29.05
C SER A 252 -7.42 -17.83 28.92
N ARG A 253 -7.11 -16.92 29.86
CA ARG A 253 -5.81 -16.24 29.87
C ARG A 253 -4.66 -17.24 29.92
N GLN A 254 -4.80 -18.30 30.70
CA GLN A 254 -3.76 -19.32 30.86
C GLN A 254 -3.48 -20.07 29.55
N ASP A 255 -4.53 -20.50 28.85
CA ASP A 255 -4.39 -21.21 27.57
C ASP A 255 -3.83 -20.30 26.47
N PHE A 256 -4.29 -19.05 26.43
CA PHE A 256 -3.77 -18.06 25.49
C PHE A 256 -2.28 -17.82 25.73
N PHE A 257 -1.87 -17.54 26.97
CA PHE A 257 -0.48 -17.24 27.27
C PHE A 257 0.45 -18.45 27.03
N LYS A 258 -0.04 -19.69 27.24
CA LYS A 258 0.70 -20.89 26.84
C LYS A 258 0.97 -20.91 25.33
N ALA A 259 -0.04 -20.62 24.50
CA ALA A 259 0.12 -20.56 23.05
C ALA A 259 0.99 -19.37 22.60
N TYR A 260 0.79 -18.20 23.22
CA TYR A 260 1.54 -16.97 22.95
C TYR A 260 3.03 -17.13 23.26
N THR A 261 3.39 -17.64 24.45
CA THR A 261 4.78 -17.90 24.84
C THR A 261 5.43 -18.87 23.86
N GLY A 262 4.80 -20.02 23.57
CA GLY A 262 5.36 -20.98 22.62
C GLY A 262 5.53 -20.39 21.21
N PHE A 263 4.61 -19.53 20.77
CA PHE A 263 4.71 -18.83 19.49
C PHE A 263 5.90 -17.85 19.46
N ILE A 264 6.09 -17.04 20.51
CA ILE A 264 7.21 -16.09 20.61
C ILE A 264 8.55 -16.84 20.57
N GLU A 265 8.68 -17.90 21.36
CA GLU A 265 9.92 -18.67 21.45
C GLU A 265 10.29 -19.33 20.12
N LEU A 266 9.31 -19.91 19.43
CA LEU A 266 9.50 -20.53 18.12
C LEU A 266 9.84 -19.49 17.04
N THR A 267 9.12 -18.36 17.02
CA THR A 267 9.25 -17.33 15.99
C THR A 267 10.61 -16.64 16.06
N TYR A 268 11.05 -16.27 17.27
CA TYR A 268 12.29 -15.50 17.47
C TYR A 268 13.48 -16.34 17.93
N LYS A 269 13.30 -17.66 18.10
CA LYS A 269 14.35 -18.60 18.54
C LYS A 269 15.03 -18.13 19.83
N THR A 270 14.23 -17.64 20.77
CA THR A 270 14.68 -17.06 22.04
C THR A 270 13.79 -17.55 23.18
N GLN A 271 14.25 -17.42 24.43
CA GLN A 271 13.40 -17.69 25.59
C GLN A 271 12.43 -16.54 25.84
N TYR A 272 11.21 -16.86 26.27
CA TYR A 272 10.23 -15.83 26.61
C TYR A 272 10.64 -15.07 27.87
N ARG A 273 10.76 -13.74 27.72
CA ARG A 273 11.11 -12.82 28.82
C ARG A 273 9.99 -11.79 28.96
N PRO A 274 9.10 -11.92 29.97
CA PRO A 274 7.88 -11.11 30.05
C PRO A 274 8.11 -9.59 30.00
N LEU A 275 9.22 -9.13 30.58
CA LEU A 275 9.59 -7.71 30.69
C LEU A 275 10.41 -7.17 29.51
N SER A 276 10.70 -7.99 28.50
CA SER A 276 11.38 -7.51 27.30
C SER A 276 10.51 -6.47 26.59
N LEU A 277 11.13 -5.35 26.20
CA LEU A 277 10.48 -4.31 25.43
C LEU A 277 10.19 -4.80 24.01
N VAL A 278 9.10 -4.30 23.45
CA VAL A 278 8.56 -4.77 22.18
C VAL A 278 8.82 -3.77 21.05
N PHE A 279 9.29 -4.28 19.92
CA PHE A 279 9.42 -3.55 18.67
C PHE A 279 8.14 -3.60 17.83
N ARG A 280 7.93 -2.58 17.00
CA ARG A 280 6.78 -2.51 16.08
C ARG A 280 6.64 -3.74 15.18
N ARG A 281 7.74 -4.35 14.75
CA ARG A 281 7.72 -5.60 13.97
C ARG A 281 7.10 -6.76 14.75
N GLU A 282 7.38 -6.85 16.05
CA GLU A 282 6.88 -7.94 16.90
C GLU A 282 5.38 -7.77 17.12
N VAL A 283 4.92 -6.53 17.33
CA VAL A 283 3.48 -6.22 17.34
C VAL A 283 2.83 -6.66 16.03
N ALA A 284 3.42 -6.35 14.87
CA ALA A 284 2.85 -6.73 13.58
C ALA A 284 2.72 -8.26 13.43
N VAL A 285 3.75 -9.01 13.80
CA VAL A 285 3.80 -10.47 13.70
C VAL A 285 2.79 -11.14 14.62
N VAL A 286 2.73 -10.71 15.89
CA VAL A 286 1.78 -11.25 16.87
C VAL A 286 0.34 -10.90 16.48
N VAL A 287 0.08 -9.66 16.08
CA VAL A 287 -1.26 -9.23 15.65
C VAL A 287 -1.72 -10.00 14.41
N ASP A 288 -0.86 -10.18 13.40
CA ASP A 288 -1.20 -10.96 12.21
C ASP A 288 -1.50 -12.42 12.56
N HIS A 289 -0.69 -13.04 13.43
CA HIS A 289 -0.85 -14.44 13.81
C HIS A 289 -2.15 -14.70 14.58
N PHE A 290 -2.38 -13.95 15.66
CA PHE A 290 -3.48 -14.23 16.59
C PHE A 290 -4.80 -13.57 16.18
N LEU A 291 -4.76 -12.35 15.64
CA LEU A 291 -5.99 -11.60 15.32
C LEU A 291 -6.38 -11.68 13.85
N LYS A 292 -5.44 -12.00 12.95
CA LYS A 292 -5.64 -12.09 11.50
C LYS A 292 -6.48 -10.91 10.93
N PRO A 293 -6.13 -9.65 11.25
CA PRO A 293 -7.01 -8.50 11.00
C PRO A 293 -7.30 -8.26 9.52
N ILE A 294 -6.43 -8.72 8.60
CA ILE A 294 -6.67 -8.64 7.16
C ILE A 294 -7.90 -9.45 6.72
N LYS A 295 -8.37 -10.42 7.51
CA LYS A 295 -9.59 -11.19 7.21
C LYS A 295 -10.86 -10.37 7.38
N ILE A 296 -10.82 -9.26 8.11
CA ILE A 296 -11.92 -8.31 8.24
C ILE A 296 -12.13 -7.63 6.88
N GLN A 297 -13.32 -7.84 6.32
CA GLN A 297 -13.67 -7.32 5.00
C GLN A 297 -13.83 -5.80 5.03
N VAL A 298 -13.51 -5.17 3.90
CA VAL A 298 -13.72 -3.74 3.69
C VAL A 298 -14.48 -3.51 2.39
N ASN A 299 -15.27 -2.44 2.32
CA ASN A 299 -15.82 -1.96 1.06
C ASN A 299 -14.73 -1.20 0.26
N HIS A 300 -15.06 -0.75 -0.96
CA HIS A 300 -14.11 0.01 -1.80
C HIS A 300 -13.71 1.35 -1.21
N ALA A 301 -14.48 1.92 -0.28
CA ALA A 301 -14.11 3.14 0.45
C ALA A 301 -13.12 2.88 1.60
N GLY A 302 -12.90 1.61 2.01
CA GLY A 302 -12.02 1.24 3.13
C GLY A 302 -12.74 1.10 4.48
N GLU A 303 -14.06 1.18 4.49
CA GLU A 303 -14.88 0.99 5.69
C GLU A 303 -15.04 -0.51 5.97
N LYS A 304 -14.93 -0.89 7.25
CA LYS A 304 -15.09 -2.29 7.67
C LYS A 304 -16.55 -2.72 7.44
N LYS A 305 -16.73 -3.92 6.90
CA LYS A 305 -18.04 -4.57 6.76
C LYS A 305 -18.35 -5.44 7.97
#